data_AF-A0A672TG96-F1
#
_entry.id   AF-A0A672TG96-F1
#
_cell.length_a   1.000
_cell.length_b   1.000
_cell.length_c   1.000
_cell.angle_alpha   90.00
_cell.angle_beta   90.00
_cell.angle_gamma   90.00
#
_symmetry.space_group_name_H-M   'P 1'
#
loop_
_entity.id
_entity.type
_entity.pdbx_description
1 polymer ?
#
loop_
_entity_poly.entity_id
_entity_poly.type
_entity_poly.pdbx_seq_one_letter_code
_entity_poly.pdbx_strand_id
1 'polypeptide(L)'
;MRSLLAPLIVTLALAALCCCEKGKGMTSWEGSWDVNPFQLYYEYYKSPMEQMHERCENYPPCDYLSDQIGFSMAYNRFFGRY
;
A
#
# COMPACT_ATOMS: atom_id res chain seq x y z
N MET A 1 -21.76 -41.82 38.07
CA MET A 1 -20.92 -41.55 36.88
C MET A 1 -21.11 -40.09 36.50
N ARG A 2 -20.38 -39.19 37.18
CA ARG A 2 -20.55 -37.74 37.02
C ARG A 2 -19.84 -37.29 35.75
N SER A 3 -20.55 -36.49 34.97
CA SER A 3 -20.30 -36.12 33.58
C SER A 3 -18.86 -35.61 33.33
N LEU A 4 -17.99 -36.50 32.82
CA LEU A 4 -16.65 -36.15 32.33
C LEU A 4 -16.69 -35.45 30.95
N LEU A 5 -17.89 -35.30 30.38
CA LEU A 5 -18.10 -34.60 29.11
C LEU A 5 -17.82 -33.10 29.24
N ALA A 6 -18.20 -32.48 30.36
CA ALA A 6 -17.98 -31.06 30.60
C ALA A 6 -16.49 -30.64 30.56
N PRO A 7 -15.57 -31.29 31.28
CA PRO A 7 -14.16 -30.92 31.21
C PRO A 7 -13.52 -31.21 29.85
N LEU A 8 -13.95 -32.27 29.13
CA LEU A 8 -13.46 -32.58 27.78
C LEU A 8 -13.85 -31.53 26.73
N ILE A 9 -15.06 -30.98 26.83
CA ILE A 9 -15.52 -29.94 25.90
C ILE A 9 -14.74 -28.64 26.16
N VAL A 10 -14.47 -28.31 27.42
CA VAL A 10 -13.69 -27.11 27.79
C VAL A 10 -12.25 -27.20 27.30
N THR A 11 -11.60 -28.36 27.41
CA THR A 11 -10.23 -28.53 26.91
C THR A 11 -10.14 -28.47 25.38
N LEU A 12 -11.09 -29.06 24.67
CA LEU A 12 -11.18 -28.97 23.21
C LEU A 12 -11.42 -27.53 22.72
N ALA A 13 -12.28 -26.77 23.42
CA ALA A 13 -12.55 -25.37 23.09
C ALA A 13 -11.32 -24.48 23.32
N LEU A 14 -10.60 -24.65 24.43
CA LEU A 14 -9.35 -23.93 24.68
C LEU A 14 -8.28 -24.24 23.63
N ALA A 15 -8.14 -25.51 23.23
CA ALA A 15 -7.21 -25.90 22.18
C ALA A 15 -7.57 -25.26 20.82
N ALA A 16 -8.85 -25.23 20.46
CA ALA A 16 -9.31 -24.59 19.24
C ALA A 16 -9.07 -23.06 19.23
N LEU A 17 -9.31 -22.38 20.37
CA LEU A 17 -8.99 -20.95 20.54
C LEU A 17 -7.48 -20.69 20.40
N CYS A 18 -6.65 -21.51 21.03
CA CYS A 18 -5.19 -21.40 20.92
C CYS A 18 -4.69 -21.67 19.48
N CYS A 19 -5.38 -22.51 18.71
CA CYS A 19 -5.04 -22.78 17.30
C CYS A 19 -5.63 -21.76 16.31
N CYS A 20 -6.71 -21.05 16.68
CA CYS A 20 -7.40 -20.09 15.79
C CYS A 20 -6.85 -18.65 15.82
N GLU A 21 -5.90 -18.31 16.68
CA GLU A 21 -5.16 -17.04 16.55
C GLU A 21 -4.22 -17.00 15.32
N LYS A 22 -4.15 -18.08 14.54
CA LYS A 22 -3.53 -18.09 13.22
C LYS A 22 -4.49 -17.56 12.16
N GLY A 23 -4.65 -16.25 12.11
CA GLY A 23 -4.97 -15.57 10.85
C GLY A 23 -6.14 -14.61 10.92
N LYS A 24 -5.81 -13.33 11.16
CA LYS A 24 -6.21 -12.20 10.31
C LYS A 24 -5.57 -10.92 10.88
N GLY A 25 -4.78 -10.26 10.05
CA GLY A 25 -4.19 -8.97 10.37
C GLY A 25 -2.77 -8.88 9.84
N MET A 26 -2.66 -8.18 8.71
CA MET A 26 -1.45 -7.57 8.14
C MET A 26 -0.23 -7.70 9.07
N THR A 27 0.68 -8.60 8.73
CA THR A 27 1.96 -8.65 9.44
C THR A 27 2.78 -7.46 8.98
N SER A 28 2.70 -6.39 9.77
CA SER A 28 3.77 -5.40 9.87
C SER A 28 4.99 -6.16 10.41
N TRP A 29 5.92 -6.49 9.52
CA TRP A 29 7.25 -6.95 9.89
C TRP A 29 8.16 -5.73 9.85
N GLU A 30 8.64 -5.32 11.02
CA GLU A 30 9.83 -4.50 11.12
C GLU A 30 11.01 -5.31 10.55
N GLY A 31 11.55 -4.90 9.40
CA GLY A 31 12.68 -5.60 8.80
C GLY A 31 12.97 -5.29 7.34
N SER A 32 13.35 -4.04 7.04
CA SER A 32 14.50 -3.70 6.19
C SER A 32 14.87 -4.74 5.10
N TRP A 33 14.19 -4.71 3.95
CA TRP A 33 14.67 -4.76 2.54
C TRP A 33 13.41 -4.86 1.64
N ASP A 34 12.38 -4.06 1.92
CA ASP A 34 11.03 -4.22 1.35
C ASP A 34 10.86 -3.53 -0.02
N VAL A 35 11.72 -3.83 -0.99
CA VAL A 35 11.44 -3.41 -2.37
C VAL A 35 10.54 -4.48 -2.99
N ASN A 36 9.22 -4.26 -2.95
CA ASN A 36 8.24 -5.14 -3.59
C ASN A 36 8.56 -5.22 -5.10
N PRO A 37 8.86 -6.42 -5.66
CA PRO A 37 9.21 -6.57 -7.08
C PRO A 37 8.14 -6.02 -8.03
N PHE A 38 6.86 -6.05 -7.62
CA PHE A 38 5.76 -5.46 -8.38
C PHE A 38 5.82 -3.94 -8.42
N GLN A 39 6.24 -3.31 -7.32
CA GLN A 39 6.33 -1.86 -7.19
C GLN A 39 7.55 -1.33 -7.95
N LEU A 40 8.68 -2.04 -7.86
CA LEU A 40 9.86 -1.79 -8.70
C LEU A 40 9.54 -1.94 -10.19
N TYR A 41 8.77 -2.98 -10.56
CA TYR A 41 8.33 -3.18 -11.94
C TYR A 41 7.46 -2.02 -12.44
N TYR A 42 6.53 -1.54 -11.62
CA TYR A 42 5.66 -0.41 -11.96
C TYR A 42 6.43 0.91 -12.06
N GLU A 43 7.36 1.16 -11.14
CA GLU A 43 8.25 2.32 -11.20
C GLU A 43 9.13 2.30 -12.45
N TYR A 44 9.63 1.12 -12.84
CA TYR A 44 10.41 0.95 -14.07
C TYR A 44 9.58 1.14 -15.34
N TYR A 45 8.32 0.69 -15.35
CA TYR A 45 7.41 0.80 -16.50
C TYR A 45 6.57 2.09 -16.53
N LYS A 46 6.82 3.02 -15.61
CA LYS A 46 6.01 4.23 -15.48
C LYS A 46 6.03 5.03 -16.78
N SER A 47 4.85 5.32 -17.31
CA SER A 47 4.73 5.93 -18.64
C SER A 47 5.39 7.31 -18.68
N PRO A 48 5.90 7.76 -19.83
CA PRO A 48 6.49 9.10 -19.94
C PRO A 48 5.52 10.20 -19.47
N MET A 49 4.23 10.04 -19.70
CA MET A 49 3.20 10.99 -19.26
C MET A 49 3.01 10.97 -17.74
N GLU A 50 3.07 9.79 -17.12
CA GLU A 50 2.97 9.64 -15.67
C GLU A 50 4.16 10.31 -14.96
N GLN A 51 5.38 10.11 -15.49
CA GLN A 51 6.57 10.76 -14.95
C GLN A 51 6.50 12.28 -15.03
N MET A 52 5.91 12.81 -16.10
CA MET A 52 5.69 14.25 -16.23
C MET A 52 4.64 14.74 -15.23
N HIS A 53 3.55 13.99 -15.00
CA HIS A 53 2.52 14.30 -14.00
C HIS A 53 3.11 14.34 -12.60
N GLU A 54 3.77 13.27 -12.17
CA GLU A 54 4.39 13.19 -10.84
C GLU A 54 5.42 14.29 -10.63
N ARG A 55 6.15 14.69 -11.67
CA ARG A 55 7.08 15.81 -11.61
C ARG A 55 6.37 17.14 -11.35
N CYS A 56 5.21 17.36 -11.97
CA CYS A 56 4.39 18.55 -11.73
C CYS A 56 3.76 18.54 -10.33
N GLU A 57 3.22 17.40 -9.90
CA GLU A 57 2.66 17.22 -8.55
C GLU A 57 3.72 17.44 -7.46
N ASN A 58 4.96 17.00 -7.69
CA ASN A 58 6.08 17.25 -6.78
C ASN A 58 6.61 18.70 -6.81
N TYR A 59 6.10 19.56 -7.70
CA TYR A 59 6.47 20.96 -7.80
C TYR A 59 5.25 21.85 -7.54
N PRO A 60 5.03 22.31 -6.29
CA PRO A 60 3.80 23.01 -5.91
C PRO A 60 3.37 24.16 -6.83
N PRO A 61 4.29 24.98 -7.39
CA PRO A 61 3.89 26.00 -8.36
C PRO A 61 3.31 25.45 -9.68
N CYS A 62 3.74 24.27 -10.14
CA CYS A 62 3.14 23.58 -11.28
C CYS A 62 1.81 22.93 -10.89
N ASP A 63 1.77 22.26 -9.74
CA ASP A 63 0.57 21.61 -9.21
C ASP A 63 -0.62 22.59 -9.11
N TYR A 64 -0.46 23.70 -8.37
CA TYR A 64 -1.50 24.73 -8.23
C TYR A 64 -1.88 25.40 -9.56
N LEU A 65 -0.96 25.47 -10.52
CA LEU A 65 -1.24 26.04 -11.83
C LEU A 65 -1.97 25.02 -12.70
N SER A 66 -1.66 23.73 -12.57
CA SER A 66 -2.29 22.64 -13.32
C SER A 66 -3.78 22.51 -12.99
N ASP A 67 -4.18 22.82 -11.76
CA ASP A 67 -5.60 22.90 -11.38
C ASP A 67 -6.37 24.01 -12.11
N GLN A 68 -5.68 25.06 -12.56
CA GLN A 68 -6.29 26.23 -13.19
C GLN A 68 -6.28 26.17 -14.71
N ILE A 69 -5.15 25.76 -15.30
CA ILE A 69 -4.94 25.78 -16.76
C ILE A 69 -4.73 24.38 -17.34
N GLY A 70 -4.82 23.33 -16.52
CA GLY A 70 -4.55 21.97 -16.92
C GLY A 70 -3.05 21.63 -16.93
N PHE A 71 -2.78 20.34 -16.71
CA PHE A 71 -1.42 19.79 -16.60
C PHE A 71 -0.51 20.15 -17.77
N SER A 72 -0.94 19.91 -19.01
CA SER A 72 -0.07 20.11 -20.17
C SER A 72 0.41 21.57 -20.31
N MET A 73 -0.48 22.55 -20.05
CA MET A 73 -0.11 23.97 -20.11
C MET A 73 0.77 24.38 -18.94
N ALA A 74 0.45 23.92 -17.71
CA ALA A 74 1.25 24.19 -16.53
C ALA A 74 2.65 23.56 -16.62
N TYR A 75 2.74 22.30 -17.04
CA TYR A 75 3.99 21.57 -17.22
C TYR A 75 4.88 22.27 -18.24
N ASN A 76 4.35 22.65 -19.40
CA ASN A 76 5.13 23.37 -20.42
C ASN A 76 5.60 24.74 -19.94
N ARG A 77 4.87 25.40 -19.04
CA ARG A 77 5.27 26.70 -18.51
C ARG A 77 6.51 26.64 -17.61
N PHE A 78 6.72 25.54 -16.89
CA PHE A 78 7.84 25.38 -15.96
C PHE A 78 8.95 24.45 -16.50
N PHE A 79 8.57 23.43 -17.26
CA PHE A 79 9.47 22.37 -17.74
C PHE A 79 9.54 22.30 -19.27
N GLY A 80 8.70 23.06 -19.98
CA GLY A 80 8.77 23.17 -21.43
C GLY A 80 10.02 23.93 -21.82
N ARG A 81 10.91 23.23 -22.54
CA ARG A 81 12.00 23.87 -23.27
C ARG A 81 11.43 24.27 -24.62
N TYR A 82 10.85 25.46 -24.71
CA TYR A 82 10.32 26.12 -25.92
C TYR A 82 10.16 25.26 -27.18
#